data_AF-A0A4V6RD27-F1
#
_entry.id   AF-A0A4V6RD27-F1
#
_cell.length_a   1.000
_cell.length_b   1.000
_cell.length_c   1.000
_cell.angle_alpha   90.00
_cell.angle_beta   90.00
_cell.angle_gamma   90.00
#
_symmetry.space_group_name_H-M   'P 1'
#
loop_
_entity.id
_entity.type
_entity.pdbx_description
1 polymer ?
#
loop_
_entity_poly.entity_id
_entity_poly.type
_entity_poly.pdbx_seq_one_letter_code
_entity_poly.pdbx_strand_id
1 'polypeptide(L)'
;MDNKEKFLSDEKAIFNFATDLYYKNKSMEDLVEVQEQKDLLSLNHKAAQEFNEINTALASYCQPQVKAILQVSSNAEDISPDFNMMKVQVDQLIQNYDNLRKLIQLQERILAKKDKTLSKSWQDMKTQIDQMDIDKMKAIQKGLEK
;
A
#
# COMPACT_ATOMS: atom_id res chain seq x y z
N MET A 1 -22.98 -10.44 -17.51
CA MET A 1 -21.88 -9.51 -17.71
C MET A 1 -20.92 -10.18 -18.65
N ASP A 2 -20.60 -9.57 -19.78
CA ASP A 2 -19.59 -10.07 -20.70
C ASP A 2 -18.24 -10.19 -19.96
N ASN A 3 -17.40 -11.17 -20.32
CA ASN A 3 -16.07 -11.32 -19.75
C ASN A 3 -15.24 -10.04 -19.95
N LYS A 4 -15.44 -9.32 -21.07
CA LYS A 4 -14.80 -8.03 -21.32
C LYS A 4 -15.33 -6.93 -20.40
N GLU A 5 -16.63 -6.83 -20.20
CA GLU A 5 -17.23 -5.86 -19.26
C GLU A 5 -16.76 -6.10 -17.82
N LYS A 6 -16.70 -7.36 -17.39
CA LYS A 6 -16.16 -7.74 -16.08
C LYS A 6 -14.72 -7.28 -15.94
N PHE A 7 -13.90 -7.63 -16.93
CA PHE A 7 -12.48 -7.30 -16.94
C PHE A 7 -12.25 -5.80 -16.80
N LEU A 8 -12.90 -4.98 -17.62
CA LEU A 8 -12.77 -3.52 -17.59
C LEU A 8 -13.27 -2.93 -16.26
N SER A 9 -14.36 -3.46 -15.72
CA SER A 9 -14.85 -2.99 -14.42
C SER A 9 -13.88 -3.30 -13.28
N ASP A 10 -13.24 -4.47 -13.29
CA ASP A 10 -12.28 -4.88 -12.27
C ASP A 10 -10.96 -4.10 -12.45
N GLU A 11 -10.46 -3.92 -13.67
CA GLU A 11 -9.28 -3.08 -13.98
C GLU A 11 -9.47 -1.63 -13.54
N LYS A 12 -10.65 -1.05 -13.74
CA LYS A 12 -10.95 0.30 -13.23
C LYS A 12 -10.88 0.39 -11.71
N ALA A 13 -11.36 -0.64 -11.01
CA ALA A 13 -11.27 -0.70 -9.55
C ALA A 13 -9.81 -0.84 -9.09
N ILE A 14 -9.04 -1.70 -9.76
CA ILE A 14 -7.60 -1.88 -9.53
C ILE A 14 -6.84 -0.57 -9.76
N PHE A 15 -7.09 0.14 -10.86
CA PHE A 15 -6.47 1.42 -11.17
C PHE A 15 -6.74 2.47 -10.09
N ASN A 16 -8.00 2.61 -9.66
CA ASN A 16 -8.38 3.56 -8.62
C ASN A 16 -7.70 3.23 -7.29
N PHE A 17 -7.70 1.95 -6.88
CA PHE A 17 -7.06 1.50 -5.66
C PHE A 17 -5.54 1.71 -5.71
N ALA A 18 -4.91 1.35 -6.83
CA ALA A 18 -3.48 1.54 -7.07
C ALA A 18 -3.10 3.02 -7.04
N THR A 19 -3.92 3.90 -7.60
CA THR A 19 -3.68 5.36 -7.58
C THR A 19 -3.70 5.88 -6.14
N ASP A 20 -4.69 5.48 -5.36
CA ASP A 20 -4.77 5.90 -3.97
C ASP A 20 -3.61 5.34 -3.12
N LEU A 21 -3.26 4.07 -3.34
CA LEU A 21 -2.13 3.42 -2.68
C LEU A 21 -0.80 4.08 -3.03
N TYR A 22 -0.62 4.53 -4.28
CA TYR A 22 0.56 5.24 -4.75
C TYR A 22 0.83 6.51 -3.94
N TYR A 23 -0.20 7.34 -3.77
CA TYR A 23 -0.07 8.60 -3.04
C TYR A 23 0.12 8.37 -1.54
N LYS A 24 -0.57 7.38 -0.97
CA LYS A 24 -0.39 6.99 0.43
C LYS A 24 1.02 6.46 0.70
N ASN A 25 1.58 5.65 -0.20
CA ASN A 25 2.97 5.20 -0.10
C ASN A 25 3.95 6.38 -0.09
N LYS A 26 3.76 7.38 -0.97
CA LYS A 26 4.60 8.59 -0.96
C LYS A 26 4.51 9.37 0.34
N SER A 27 3.28 9.64 0.79
CA SER A 27 3.08 10.36 2.04
C SER A 27 3.60 9.59 3.26
N MET A 28 3.59 8.25 3.21
CA MET A 28 4.18 7.43 4.27
C MET A 28 5.72 7.52 4.28
N GLU A 29 6.36 7.49 3.10
CA GLU A 29 7.82 7.71 2.97
C GLU A 29 8.23 9.04 3.62
N ASP A 30 7.52 10.13 3.33
CA ASP A 30 7.76 11.45 3.93
C ASP A 30 7.62 11.43 5.47
N LEU A 31 6.60 10.75 5.99
CA LEU A 31 6.37 10.63 7.44
C LEU A 31 7.46 9.83 8.15
N VAL A 32 7.92 8.75 7.52
CA VAL A 32 9.01 7.91 8.04
C VAL A 32 10.32 8.69 8.05
N GLU A 33 10.65 9.39 6.96
CA GLU A 33 11.88 10.19 6.87
C GLU A 33 11.93 11.29 7.95
N VAL A 34 10.83 12.03 8.13
CA VAL A 34 10.73 13.06 9.20
C VAL A 34 10.89 12.43 10.58
N GLN A 35 10.36 11.23 10.79
CA GLN A 35 10.50 10.52 12.06
C GLN A 35 11.94 10.05 12.28
N GLU A 36 12.58 9.42 11.28
CA GLU A 36 13.98 9.01 11.33
C GLU A 36 14.90 10.19 11.67
N GLN A 37 14.69 11.36 11.07
CA GLN A 37 15.45 12.57 11.41
C GLN A 37 15.27 13.01 12.87
N LYS A 38 14.06 12.93 13.42
CA LYS A 38 13.78 13.25 14.84
C LYS A 38 14.35 12.20 15.79
N ASP A 39 14.33 10.95 15.36
CA ASP A 39 14.69 9.79 16.17
C ASP A 39 16.17 9.43 16.08
N LEU A 40 16.91 9.84 15.05
CA LEU A 40 18.38 9.79 15.02
C LEU A 40 19.01 10.54 16.20
N LEU A 41 18.28 11.48 16.80
CA LEU A 41 18.66 12.18 18.02
C LEU A 41 18.31 11.42 19.31
N SER A 42 17.55 10.30 19.25
CA SER A 42 16.99 9.64 20.46
C SER A 42 16.73 8.11 20.42
N LEU A 43 16.96 7.40 19.32
CA LEU A 43 16.72 5.95 19.19
C LEU A 43 17.97 5.08 19.43
N ASN A 44 17.73 3.83 19.85
CA ASN A 44 18.74 2.77 19.82
C ASN A 44 18.79 2.08 18.44
N HIS A 45 19.93 1.47 18.12
CA HIS A 45 20.21 0.94 16.77
C HIS A 45 19.16 -0.03 16.21
N LYS A 46 18.55 -0.87 17.06
CA LYS A 46 17.61 -1.91 16.62
C LYS A 46 16.29 -1.35 16.08
N ALA A 47 15.73 -0.32 16.74
CA ALA A 47 14.50 0.30 16.28
C ALA A 47 14.71 1.08 14.98
N ALA A 48 15.87 1.73 14.81
CA ALA A 48 16.23 2.41 13.57
C ALA A 48 16.39 1.42 12.40
N GLN A 49 16.93 0.22 12.65
CA GLN A 49 17.07 -0.81 11.63
C GLN A 49 15.72 -1.36 11.15
N GLU A 50 14.80 -1.70 12.08
CA GLU A 50 13.45 -2.16 11.73
C GLU A 50 12.65 -1.10 10.94
N PHE A 51 12.86 0.19 11.25
CA PHE A 51 12.27 1.29 10.46
C PHE A 51 12.84 1.38 9.05
N ASN A 52 14.16 1.35 8.92
CA ASN A 52 14.84 1.48 7.64
C ASN A 52 14.54 0.29 6.71
N GLU A 53 14.41 -0.92 7.26
CA GLU A 53 13.99 -2.11 6.50
C GLU A 53 12.60 -1.94 5.88
N ILE A 54 11.66 -1.34 6.62
CA ILE A 54 10.30 -1.09 6.12
C ILE A 54 10.27 0.10 5.15
N ASN A 55 11.02 1.18 5.43
CA ASN A 55 11.13 2.31 4.51
C ASN A 55 11.73 1.87 3.17
N THR A 56 12.75 1.03 3.21
CA THR A 56 13.36 0.41 2.03
C THR A 56 12.34 -0.44 1.27
N ALA A 57 11.51 -1.22 1.97
CA ALA A 57 10.45 -2.02 1.33
C ALA A 57 9.38 -1.15 0.65
N LEU A 58 9.03 0.00 1.23
CA LEU A 58 8.10 0.95 0.59
C LEU A 58 8.69 1.54 -0.70
N ALA A 59 9.87 2.13 -0.61
CA ALA A 59 10.51 2.83 -1.72
C ALA A 59 10.99 1.88 -2.83
N SER A 60 11.59 0.75 -2.45
CA SER A 60 12.29 -0.14 -3.40
C SER A 60 11.39 -1.22 -3.99
N TYR A 61 10.25 -1.53 -3.38
CA TYR A 61 9.39 -2.64 -3.80
C TYR A 61 7.93 -2.20 -4.01
N CYS A 62 7.32 -1.56 -3.01
CA CYS A 62 5.89 -1.20 -3.06
C CYS A 62 5.60 -0.13 -4.12
N GLN A 63 6.41 0.93 -4.20
CA GLN A 63 6.22 2.01 -5.17
C GLN A 63 6.41 1.58 -6.63
N PRO A 64 7.50 0.87 -7.01
CA PRO A 64 7.68 0.36 -8.37
C PRO A 64 6.54 -0.56 -8.82
N GLN A 65 6.05 -1.43 -7.93
CA GLN A 65 4.94 -2.33 -8.24
C GLN A 65 3.64 -1.59 -8.55
N VAL A 66 3.28 -0.62 -7.71
CA VAL A 66 2.06 0.17 -7.93
C VAL A 66 2.16 0.98 -9.23
N LYS A 67 3.33 1.54 -9.55
CA LYS A 67 3.55 2.22 -10.83
C LYS A 67 3.37 1.27 -12.03
N ALA A 68 3.89 0.06 -11.95
CA ALA A 68 3.74 -0.93 -13.02
C ALA A 68 2.26 -1.32 -13.21
N ILE A 69 1.52 -1.52 -12.12
CA ILE A 69 0.08 -1.81 -12.16
C ILE A 69 -0.68 -0.66 -12.83
N LEU A 70 -0.40 0.59 -12.45
CA LEU A 70 -1.04 1.77 -13.05
C LEU A 70 -0.82 1.86 -14.56
N GLN A 71 0.39 1.54 -15.04
CA GLN A 71 0.71 1.54 -16.47
C GLN A 71 -0.03 0.44 -17.24
N VAL A 72 -0.22 -0.73 -16.64
CA VAL A 72 -0.95 -1.83 -17.29
C VAL A 72 -2.45 -1.52 -17.30
N SER A 73 -3.01 -1.14 -16.15
CA SER A 73 -4.44 -0.85 -16.02
C SER A 73 -4.88 0.38 -16.82
N SER A 74 -4.01 1.36 -17.06
CA SER A 74 -4.34 2.50 -17.93
C SER A 74 -4.58 2.11 -19.39
N ASN A 75 -4.05 0.96 -19.82
CA ASN A 75 -4.17 0.45 -21.19
C ASN A 75 -5.20 -0.68 -21.32
N ALA A 76 -6.01 -0.93 -20.28
CA ALA A 76 -6.92 -2.06 -20.19
C ALA A 76 -7.97 -2.10 -21.32
N GLU A 77 -8.39 -0.94 -21.85
CA GLU A 77 -9.38 -0.86 -22.92
C GLU A 77 -8.87 -1.38 -24.28
N ASP A 78 -7.56 -1.30 -24.50
CA ASP A 78 -6.88 -1.61 -25.77
C ASP A 78 -6.30 -3.03 -25.82
N ILE A 79 -6.39 -3.78 -24.72
CA ILE A 79 -5.83 -5.13 -24.60
C ILE A 79 -6.93 -6.20 -24.50
N SER A 80 -6.54 -7.44 -24.81
CA SER A 80 -7.40 -8.60 -24.53
C SER A 80 -7.45 -8.85 -23.02
N PRO A 81 -8.61 -9.30 -22.47
CA PRO A 81 -8.71 -9.64 -21.06
C PRO A 81 -7.64 -10.64 -20.61
N ASP A 82 -6.83 -10.26 -19.62
CA ASP A 82 -5.85 -11.13 -18.96
C ASP A 82 -6.12 -11.21 -17.46
N PHE A 83 -6.94 -12.20 -17.08
CA PHE A 83 -7.32 -12.42 -15.69
C PHE A 83 -6.18 -12.97 -14.83
N ASN A 84 -5.14 -13.58 -15.44
CA ASN A 84 -3.97 -14.03 -14.69
C ASN A 84 -3.11 -12.84 -14.28
N MET A 85 -2.88 -11.90 -15.20
CA MET A 85 -2.22 -10.64 -14.88
C MET A 85 -3.00 -9.87 -13.81
N MET A 86 -4.31 -9.75 -13.97
CA MET A 86 -5.18 -9.09 -12.99
C MET A 86 -5.05 -9.71 -11.59
N LYS A 87 -4.99 -11.04 -11.49
CA LYS A 87 -4.78 -11.73 -10.22
C LYS A 87 -3.46 -11.31 -9.57
N VAL A 88 -2.37 -11.31 -10.33
CA VAL A 88 -1.05 -10.89 -9.85
C VAL A 88 -1.08 -9.45 -9.36
N GLN A 89 -1.73 -8.54 -10.09
CA GLN A 89 -1.85 -7.14 -9.69
C GLN A 89 -2.62 -7.00 -8.36
N VAL A 90 -3.76 -7.69 -8.23
CA VAL A 90 -4.58 -7.64 -7.00
C VAL A 90 -3.82 -8.20 -5.81
N ASP A 91 -3.12 -9.34 -5.97
CA ASP A 91 -2.30 -9.93 -4.91
C ASP A 91 -1.21 -8.94 -4.43
N GLN A 92 -0.55 -8.26 -5.37
CA GLN A 92 0.46 -7.23 -5.07
C GLN A 92 -0.14 -6.01 -4.36
N LEU A 93 -1.32 -5.53 -4.77
CA LEU A 93 -2.00 -4.41 -4.13
C LEU A 93 -2.41 -4.73 -2.68
N ILE A 94 -2.94 -5.93 -2.44
CA ILE A 94 -3.30 -6.39 -1.09
C ILE A 94 -2.05 -6.48 -0.21
N GLN A 95 -0.96 -7.08 -0.72
CA GLN A 95 0.29 -7.19 0.03
C GLN A 95 0.85 -5.81 0.41
N ASN A 96 0.80 -4.85 -0.51
CA ASN A 96 1.29 -3.49 -0.31
C ASN A 96 0.45 -2.72 0.72
N TYR A 97 -0.88 -2.84 0.64
CA TYR A 97 -1.80 -2.34 1.68
C TYR A 97 -1.46 -2.90 3.07
N ASP A 98 -1.25 -4.21 3.18
CA ASP A 98 -0.90 -4.85 4.46
C ASP A 98 0.46 -4.36 5.00
N ASN A 99 1.42 -4.09 4.12
CA ASN A 99 2.73 -3.54 4.51
C ASN A 99 2.60 -2.14 5.11
N LEU A 100 1.79 -1.26 4.52
CA LEU A 100 1.50 0.07 5.10
C LEU A 100 0.89 -0.03 6.50
N ARG A 101 -0.06 -0.95 6.70
CA ARG A 101 -0.68 -1.17 8.02
C ARG A 101 0.33 -1.69 9.05
N LYS A 102 1.18 -2.64 8.66
CA LYS A 102 2.24 -3.17 9.53
C LYS A 102 3.21 -2.08 9.97
N LEU A 103 3.51 -1.12 9.09
CA LEU A 103 4.36 0.02 9.41
C LEU A 103 3.74 0.88 10.51
N ILE A 104 2.48 1.28 10.36
CA ILE A 104 1.76 2.04 11.40
C ILE A 104 1.74 1.28 12.73
N GLN A 105 1.45 -0.02 12.70
CA GLN A 105 1.45 -0.86 13.90
C GLN A 105 2.83 -0.99 14.54
N LEU A 106 3.91 -0.99 13.76
CA LEU A 106 5.26 -0.93 14.31
C LEU A 106 5.49 0.39 15.04
N GLN A 107 5.11 1.52 14.42
CA GLN A 107 5.28 2.84 15.02
C GLN A 107 4.46 2.98 16.32
N GLU A 108 3.23 2.48 16.33
CA GLU A 108 2.41 2.40 17.56
C GLU A 108 3.13 1.61 18.67
N ARG A 109 3.69 0.44 18.34
CA ARG A 109 4.43 -0.40 19.30
C ARG A 109 5.69 0.29 19.82
N ILE A 110 6.42 1.02 18.98
CA ILE A 110 7.64 1.73 19.37
C ILE A 110 7.31 2.90 20.31
N LEU A 111 6.24 3.66 20.02
CA LEU A 111 5.83 4.80 20.85
C LEU A 111 5.20 4.35 22.17
N ALA A 112 4.45 3.25 22.19
CA ALA A 112 3.88 2.69 23.42
C ALA A 112 4.98 2.32 24.45
N LYS A 113 6.14 1.82 24.00
CA LYS A 113 7.30 1.56 24.89
C LYS A 113 7.86 2.82 25.54
N LYS A 114 7.57 4.00 24.98
CA LYS A 114 7.99 5.32 25.48
C LYS A 114 6.84 6.08 26.17
N ASP A 115 5.70 5.43 26.42
CA ASP A 115 4.45 6.05 26.91
C ASP A 115 4.00 7.25 26.04
N LYS A 116 4.12 7.08 24.72
CA LYS A 116 3.74 8.08 23.72
C LYS A 116 2.72 7.48 22.74
N THR A 117 1.99 8.36 22.07
CA THR A 117 1.03 8.02 21.01
C THR A 117 1.50 8.55 19.66
N LEU A 118 0.87 8.04 18.59
CA LEU A 118 1.07 8.55 17.22
C LEU A 118 0.84 10.06 17.17
N SER A 119 1.67 10.77 16.40
CA SER A 119 1.39 12.17 16.07
C SER A 119 0.12 12.28 15.23
N LYS A 120 -0.43 13.50 15.11
CA LYS A 120 -1.63 13.75 14.31
C LYS A 120 -1.50 13.25 12.86
N SER A 121 -0.37 13.54 12.21
CA SER A 121 -0.13 13.10 10.82
C SER A 121 -0.13 11.58 10.66
N TRP A 122 0.42 10.84 11.64
CA TRP A 122 0.39 9.38 11.65
C TRP A 122 -1.02 8.81 11.89
N GLN A 123 -1.81 9.44 12.76
CA GLN A 123 -3.21 9.07 12.99
C GLN A 123 -4.08 9.33 11.76
N ASP A 124 -3.84 10.43 11.07
CA ASP A 124 -4.55 10.78 9.84
C ASP A 124 -4.22 9.79 8.73
N MET A 125 -2.93 9.44 8.55
CA MET A 125 -2.51 8.40 7.60
C MET A 125 -3.14 7.04 7.90
N LYS A 126 -3.18 6.62 9.17
CA LYS A 126 -3.87 5.40 9.60
C LYS A 126 -5.34 5.41 9.19
N THR A 127 -6.04 6.51 9.46
CA THR A 127 -7.46 6.67 9.11
C THR A 127 -7.66 6.58 7.60
N GLN A 128 -6.81 7.25 6.82
CA GLN A 128 -6.89 7.23 5.37
C GLN A 128 -6.64 5.83 4.79
N ILE A 129 -5.70 5.06 5.34
CA ILE A 129 -5.45 3.67 4.94
C ILE A 129 -6.64 2.77 5.33
N ASP A 130 -7.18 2.90 6.54
CA ASP A 130 -8.33 2.11 6.97
C ASP A 130 -9.61 2.42 6.15
N GLN A 131 -9.68 3.57 5.47
CA GLN A 131 -10.77 3.95 4.56
C GLN A 131 -10.61 3.42 3.12
N MET A 132 -9.48 2.80 2.78
CA MET A 132 -9.30 2.22 1.44
C MET A 132 -10.23 1.01 1.23
N ASP A 133 -10.73 0.87 0.01
CA ASP A 133 -11.66 -0.21 -0.36
C ASP A 133 -10.94 -1.56 -0.60
N ILE A 134 -10.31 -2.07 0.46
CA ILE A 134 -9.60 -3.35 0.44
C ILE A 134 -10.56 -4.53 0.24
N ASP A 135 -11.82 -4.39 0.65
CA ASP A 135 -12.83 -5.42 0.49
C ASP A 135 -13.19 -5.62 -0.98
N LYS A 136 -13.22 -4.55 -1.79
CA LYS A 136 -13.36 -4.66 -3.24
C LYS A 136 -12.19 -5.43 -3.87
N MET A 137 -10.94 -5.17 -3.45
CA MET A 137 -9.78 -5.92 -3.96
C MET A 137 -9.85 -7.41 -3.59
N LYS A 138 -10.19 -7.73 -2.34
CA LYS A 138 -10.40 -9.12 -1.89
C LYS A 138 -11.55 -9.82 -2.61
N ALA A 139 -12.61 -9.10 -2.97
CA ALA A 139 -13.71 -9.64 -3.75
C ALA A 139 -13.27 -9.98 -5.18
N ILE A 140 -12.48 -9.11 -5.82
CA ILE A 140 -11.89 -9.38 -7.14
C ILE A 140 -10.98 -10.61 -7.06
N GLN A 141 -10.05 -10.66 -6.09
CA GLN A 141 -9.15 -11.80 -5.85
C GLN A 141 -9.92 -13.13 -5.79
N LYS A 142 -10.92 -13.23 -4.92
CA LYS A 142 -11.78 -14.43 -4.78
C LYS A 142 -12.55 -14.78 -6.05
N GLY A 143 -12.86 -13.78 -6.89
CA GLY A 143 -13.51 -13.97 -8.17
C GLY A 143 -12.58 -14.53 -9.25
N LEU A 144 -11.26 -14.40 -9.07
CA LEU A 144 -10.21 -14.87 -9.99
C LEU A 144 -9.62 -16.24 -9.58
N GLU A 145 -9.92 -16.72 -8.38
CA GLU A 145 -9.53 -18.05 -7.88
C GLU A 145 -10.48 -19.19 -8.30
N LYS A 146 -11.59 -18.84 -8.96
CA LYS A 146 -12.63 -19.77 -9.43
C LYS A 146 -12.43 -20.11 -10.90
#